data_AF-A0A9W6PL07-F1
#
_entry.id   AF-A0A9W6PL07-F1
#
_cell.length_a   1.000
_cell.length_b   1.000
_cell.length_c   1.000
_cell.angle_alpha   90.00
_cell.angle_beta   90.00
_cell.angle_gamma   90.00
#
_symmetry.space_group_name_H-M   'P 1'
#
loop_
_entity.id
_entity.type
_entity.pdbx_description
1 polymer ?
#
loop_
_entity_poly.entity_id
_entity_poly.type
_entity_poly.pdbx_seq_one_letter_code
_entity_poly.pdbx_strand_id
1 'polypeptide(L)'
;MGIHGVATTGARTGRVDPLLADRVVEALLLVGLPVAHGGHGPGVHLLATDGGDGGPDTDRWPVTLRWICSPRLEGAAAVAGADARSPWSRTRQVVADSMETALAELLPALGVSATRADADGPTLVGPGSSDAPAGAGAGSSPAGSAAAGGEIEIEVHPAVAAAVRRGAALAGLPLARGPRTSGVAFAACGPAAGTTDGQAAAADGEAAAVVDVAWQPSHQLPGEPLVATAVREAMHHAVGTALAACGLRTSWHRPADSAPHLHVTDH
;
A
#
# COMPACT_ATOMS: atom_id res chain seq x y z
N MET A 1 26.82 -8.85 -51.76
CA MET A 1 25.45 -8.94 -51.21
C MET A 1 25.41 -10.13 -50.27
N GLY A 2 25.34 -9.88 -48.96
CA GLY A 2 25.16 -10.92 -47.95
C GLY A 2 24.14 -10.39 -46.94
N ILE A 3 22.93 -10.90 -46.99
CA ILE A 3 21.84 -10.56 -46.07
C ILE A 3 22.03 -11.43 -44.82
N HIS A 4 22.40 -10.80 -43.71
CA HIS A 4 22.37 -11.42 -42.40
C HIS A 4 20.92 -11.77 -42.04
N GLY A 5 20.66 -13.05 -41.83
CA GLY A 5 19.45 -13.52 -41.19
C GLY A 5 19.39 -12.96 -39.77
N VAL A 6 18.41 -12.11 -39.51
CA VAL A 6 18.04 -11.68 -38.16
C VAL A 6 17.38 -12.88 -37.50
N ALA A 7 18.12 -13.52 -36.61
CA ALA A 7 17.56 -14.47 -35.66
C ALA A 7 16.60 -13.70 -34.74
N THR A 8 15.30 -13.94 -34.90
CA THR A 8 14.28 -13.58 -33.92
C THR A 8 14.43 -14.49 -32.71
N THR A 9 15.30 -14.10 -31.78
CA THR A 9 15.56 -14.86 -30.55
C THR A 9 14.40 -14.65 -29.57
N GLY A 10 13.46 -15.60 -29.60
CA GLY A 10 12.61 -16.09 -28.51
C GLY A 10 12.23 -15.17 -27.35
N ALA A 11 11.16 -14.40 -27.51
CA ALA A 11 10.31 -14.03 -26.38
C ALA A 11 9.38 -15.21 -26.07
N ARG A 12 9.87 -16.20 -25.30
CA ARG A 12 8.96 -17.07 -24.55
C ARG A 12 8.42 -16.22 -23.41
N THR A 13 7.36 -15.48 -23.66
CA THR A 13 6.51 -14.93 -22.59
C THR A 13 6.09 -16.12 -21.72
N GLY A 14 6.72 -16.28 -20.57
CA GLY A 14 6.28 -17.25 -19.57
C GLY A 14 4.80 -17.01 -19.32
N ARG A 15 3.97 -18.00 -19.62
CA ARG A 15 2.54 -17.87 -19.37
C ARG A 15 2.34 -18.14 -17.89
N VAL A 16 1.93 -17.10 -17.16
CA VAL A 16 1.42 -17.24 -15.81
C VAL A 16 0.20 -18.15 -15.84
N ASP A 17 0.10 -19.09 -14.90
CA ASP A 17 -1.10 -19.90 -14.70
C ASP A 17 -2.30 -18.97 -14.44
N PRO A 18 -3.34 -18.97 -15.30
CA PRO A 18 -4.48 -18.06 -15.16
C PRO A 18 -5.21 -18.24 -13.84
N LEU A 19 -5.30 -19.46 -13.30
CA LEU A 19 -5.99 -19.70 -12.02
C LEU A 19 -5.19 -19.15 -10.83
N LEU A 20 -3.87 -19.20 -10.89
CA LEU A 20 -3.03 -18.54 -9.89
C LEU A 20 -3.13 -17.02 -10.01
N ALA A 21 -3.08 -16.47 -11.24
CA ALA A 21 -3.25 -15.05 -11.47
C ALA A 21 -4.61 -14.54 -10.94
N ASP A 22 -5.70 -15.26 -11.22
CA ASP A 22 -7.04 -14.88 -10.75
C ASP A 22 -7.10 -14.87 -9.22
N ARG A 23 -6.57 -15.90 -8.54
CA ARG A 23 -6.50 -15.93 -7.07
C ARG A 23 -5.68 -14.78 -6.49
N VAL A 24 -4.56 -14.44 -7.11
CA VAL A 24 -3.74 -13.29 -6.69
C VAL A 24 -4.49 -11.99 -6.89
N VAL A 25 -5.11 -11.79 -8.06
CA VAL A 25 -5.89 -10.58 -8.36
C VAL A 25 -7.07 -10.45 -7.39
N GLU A 26 -7.79 -11.53 -7.11
CA GLU A 26 -8.87 -11.55 -6.11
C GLU A 26 -8.35 -11.15 -4.73
N ALA A 27 -7.22 -11.70 -4.27
CA ALA A 27 -6.62 -11.34 -2.99
C ALA A 27 -6.22 -9.85 -2.93
N LEU A 28 -5.67 -9.30 -4.02
CA LEU A 28 -5.29 -7.89 -4.12
C LEU A 28 -6.52 -6.96 -4.12
N LEU A 29 -7.57 -7.32 -4.86
CA LEU A 29 -8.82 -6.56 -4.89
C LEU A 29 -9.54 -6.63 -3.53
N LEU A 30 -9.48 -7.77 -2.85
CA LEU A 30 -10.04 -7.96 -1.51
C LEU A 30 -9.42 -7.01 -0.49
N VAL A 31 -8.14 -6.65 -0.64
CA VAL A 31 -7.49 -5.69 0.26
C VAL A 31 -7.58 -4.25 -0.23
N GLY A 32 -8.08 -4.04 -1.45
CA GLY A 32 -8.21 -2.73 -2.06
C GLY A 32 -6.95 -2.21 -2.75
N LEU A 33 -6.00 -3.10 -3.08
CA LEU A 33 -4.79 -2.75 -3.80
C LEU A 33 -5.05 -2.60 -5.31
N PRO A 34 -4.52 -1.55 -5.96
CA PRO A 34 -4.62 -1.41 -7.40
C PRO A 34 -3.75 -2.46 -8.10
N VAL A 35 -4.32 -3.13 -9.10
CA VAL A 35 -3.62 -4.06 -9.99
C VAL A 35 -3.40 -3.39 -11.34
N ALA A 36 -2.15 -3.37 -11.81
CA ALA A 36 -1.79 -2.81 -13.11
C ALA A 36 -2.10 -3.80 -14.23
N HIS A 37 -3.36 -3.85 -14.65
CA HIS A 37 -3.79 -4.71 -15.75
C HIS A 37 -3.10 -4.30 -17.07
N GLY A 38 -2.55 -5.28 -17.79
CA GLY A 38 -1.81 -5.04 -19.04
C GLY A 38 -0.45 -4.36 -18.86
N GLY A 39 0.09 -4.32 -17.63
CA GLY A 39 1.40 -3.71 -17.36
C GLY A 39 1.39 -2.18 -17.39
N HIS A 40 0.21 -1.56 -17.31
CA HIS A 40 0.06 -0.11 -17.36
C HIS A 40 -0.51 0.44 -16.05
N GLY A 41 0.05 1.58 -15.62
CA GLY A 41 -0.40 2.31 -14.43
C GLY A 41 0.34 1.92 -13.14
N PRO A 42 0.12 2.71 -12.07
CA PRO A 42 0.65 2.41 -10.74
C PRO A 42 -0.07 1.24 -10.10
N GLY A 43 0.61 0.55 -9.19
CA GLY A 43 0.05 -0.54 -8.40
C GLY A 43 0.87 -1.82 -8.48
N VAL A 44 0.21 -2.95 -8.20
CA VAL A 44 0.83 -4.28 -8.26
C VAL A 44 0.87 -4.77 -9.70
N HIS A 45 2.06 -5.04 -10.19
CA HIS A 45 2.32 -5.70 -11.46
C HIS A 45 2.52 -7.19 -11.23
N LEU A 46 1.78 -8.01 -11.97
CA LEU A 46 1.92 -9.46 -11.99
C LEU A 46 2.79 -9.83 -13.19
N LEU A 47 3.95 -10.41 -12.93
CA LEU A 47 4.93 -10.78 -13.93
C LEU A 47 5.17 -12.29 -13.86
N ALA A 48 5.47 -12.91 -15.00
CA ALA A 48 6.05 -14.25 -14.99
C ALA A 48 7.45 -14.17 -14.36
N THR A 49 7.76 -15.11 -13.48
CA THR A 49 9.09 -15.16 -12.87
C THR A 49 10.14 -15.56 -13.90
N ASP A 50 11.21 -14.79 -13.99
CA ASP A 50 12.33 -15.08 -14.89
C ASP A 50 13.30 -16.09 -14.26
N GLY A 51 13.41 -17.28 -14.86
CA GLY A 51 14.25 -18.39 -14.39
C GLY A 51 15.71 -18.30 -14.82
N GLY A 52 16.40 -17.23 -14.41
CA GLY A 52 17.84 -17.06 -14.64
C GLY A 52 18.71 -17.99 -13.79
N ASP A 53 19.99 -18.12 -14.15
CA ASP A 53 20.97 -18.90 -13.38
C ASP A 53 21.16 -18.26 -11.99
N GLY A 54 20.86 -19.01 -10.92
CA GLY A 54 20.79 -18.50 -9.54
C GLY A 54 19.52 -17.70 -9.20
N GLY A 55 18.54 -17.65 -10.11
CA GLY A 55 17.22 -17.06 -9.88
C GLY A 55 16.28 -17.98 -9.09
N PRO A 56 15.10 -17.48 -8.72
CA PRO A 56 14.09 -18.27 -8.03
C PRO A 56 13.62 -19.46 -8.88
N ASP A 57 13.33 -20.58 -8.22
CA ASP A 57 12.72 -21.76 -8.85
C ASP A 57 11.36 -21.39 -9.45
N THR A 58 11.28 -21.35 -10.78
CA THR A 58 10.07 -20.93 -11.52
C THR A 58 8.93 -21.95 -11.44
N ASP A 59 9.24 -23.21 -11.18
CA ASP A 59 8.21 -24.24 -11.01
C ASP A 59 7.52 -24.07 -9.65
N ARG A 60 8.29 -23.66 -8.64
CA ARG A 60 7.78 -23.34 -7.31
C ARG A 60 7.16 -21.94 -7.22
N TRP A 61 7.75 -20.97 -7.91
CA TRP A 61 7.41 -19.55 -7.86
C TRP A 61 7.18 -18.97 -9.27
N PRO A 62 6.13 -19.39 -9.99
CA PRO A 62 5.88 -18.97 -11.38
C PRO A 62 5.49 -17.49 -11.53
N VAL A 63 5.05 -16.83 -10.44
CA VAL A 63 4.60 -15.43 -10.46
C VAL A 63 5.51 -14.57 -9.60
N THR A 64 5.85 -13.39 -10.12
CA THR A 64 6.58 -12.33 -9.42
C THR A 64 5.67 -11.11 -9.34
N LEU A 65 5.50 -10.55 -8.15
CA LEU A 65 4.78 -9.31 -7.92
C LEU A 65 5.74 -8.17 -7.67
N ARG A 66 5.44 -7.02 -8.29
CA ARG A 66 6.19 -5.78 -8.08
C ARG A 66 5.26 -4.61 -7.86
N TRP A 67 5.61 -3.74 -6.92
CA TRP A 67 4.92 -2.46 -6.79
C TRP A 67 5.57 -1.42 -7.72
N ILE A 68 4.76 -0.80 -8.58
CA ILE A 68 5.19 0.32 -9.42
C ILE A 68 4.50 1.59 -8.95
N CYS A 69 5.30 2.62 -8.66
CA CYS A 69 4.77 3.90 -8.22
C CYS A 69 4.09 4.66 -9.38
N SER A 70 3.60 5.87 -9.11
CA SER A 70 3.08 6.71 -10.19
C SER A 70 4.13 7.04 -11.25
N PRO A 71 3.74 7.26 -12.53
CA PRO A 71 4.67 7.70 -13.57
C PRO A 71 5.46 8.95 -13.22
N ARG A 72 4.91 9.82 -12.35
CA ARG A 72 5.60 11.03 -11.87
C ARG A 72 6.73 10.69 -10.92
N LEU A 73 6.50 9.81 -9.94
CA LEU A 73 7.54 9.38 -9.01
C LEU A 73 8.60 8.53 -9.73
N GLU A 74 8.17 7.62 -10.61
CA GLU A 74 9.07 6.82 -11.44
C GLU A 74 9.95 7.70 -12.35
N GLY A 75 9.36 8.71 -12.99
CA GLY A 75 10.10 9.68 -13.80
C GLY A 75 11.06 10.54 -12.97
N ALA A 76 10.63 11.02 -11.80
CA ALA A 76 11.47 11.81 -10.91
C ALA A 76 12.67 11.01 -10.38
N ALA A 77 12.47 9.74 -10.01
CA ALA A 77 13.54 8.84 -9.60
C ALA A 77 14.51 8.53 -10.76
N ALA A 78 13.99 8.32 -11.97
CA ALA A 78 14.83 8.07 -13.15
C ALA A 78 15.72 9.28 -13.51
N VAL A 79 15.18 10.50 -13.39
CA VAL A 79 15.94 11.75 -13.62
C VAL A 79 16.93 12.03 -12.50
N ALA A 80 16.56 11.71 -11.26
CA ALA A 80 17.44 11.86 -10.09
C ALA A 80 18.70 11.00 -10.21
N GLY A 81 18.60 9.80 -10.81
CA GLY A 81 19.74 8.97 -11.18
C GLY A 81 20.73 8.77 -10.02
N ALA A 82 21.89 9.44 -10.12
CA ALA A 82 23.00 9.37 -9.17
C ALA A 82 23.14 10.60 -8.25
N ASP A 83 22.23 11.57 -8.31
CA ASP A 83 22.27 12.72 -7.40
C ASP A 83 21.89 12.27 -5.98
N ALA A 84 22.91 12.05 -5.16
CA ALA A 84 22.77 11.64 -3.76
C ALA A 84 21.98 12.65 -2.90
N ARG A 85 21.78 13.89 -3.37
CA ARG A 85 20.95 14.89 -2.68
C ARG A 85 19.47 14.79 -3.07
N SER A 86 19.14 14.07 -4.13
CA SER A 86 17.78 13.92 -4.60
C SER A 86 17.04 12.86 -3.77
N PRO A 87 15.90 13.19 -3.13
CA PRO A 87 15.18 12.23 -2.31
C PRO A 87 14.46 11.17 -3.17
N TRP A 88 14.20 11.44 -4.45
CA TRP A 88 13.23 10.69 -5.25
C TRP A 88 13.58 9.22 -5.49
N SER A 89 14.85 8.89 -5.72
CA SER A 89 15.28 7.49 -5.88
C SER A 89 15.06 6.68 -4.60
N ARG A 90 15.43 7.26 -3.45
CA ARG A 90 15.22 6.64 -2.14
C ARG A 90 13.73 6.52 -1.81
N THR A 91 12.95 7.57 -2.08
CA THR A 91 11.49 7.56 -1.89
C THR A 91 10.84 6.43 -2.69
N ARG A 92 11.14 6.34 -3.98
CA ARG A 92 10.60 5.31 -4.86
C ARG A 92 10.96 3.90 -4.37
N GLN A 93 12.20 3.70 -3.93
CA GLN A 93 12.66 2.43 -3.38
C GLN A 93 11.91 2.05 -2.09
N VAL A 94 11.88 2.94 -1.09
CA VAL A 94 11.23 2.61 0.19
C VAL A 94 9.72 2.40 0.03
N VAL A 95 9.05 3.14 -0.85
CA VAL A 95 7.64 2.88 -1.18
C VAL A 95 7.48 1.49 -1.80
N ALA A 96 8.30 1.12 -2.78
CA ALA A 96 8.24 -0.21 -3.39
C ALA A 96 8.50 -1.32 -2.36
N ASP A 97 9.57 -1.22 -1.56
CA ASP A 97 9.94 -2.23 -0.55
C ASP A 97 8.87 -2.37 0.54
N SER A 98 8.26 -1.26 0.98
CA SER A 98 7.17 -1.29 1.96
C SER A 98 5.97 -2.06 1.42
N MET A 99 5.61 -1.82 0.14
CA MET A 99 4.48 -2.49 -0.50
C MET A 99 4.78 -3.96 -0.80
N GLU A 100 5.99 -4.29 -1.25
CA GLU A 100 6.41 -5.68 -1.50
C GLU A 100 6.52 -6.49 -0.20
N THR A 101 6.97 -5.87 0.89
CA THR A 101 6.92 -6.47 2.24
C THR A 101 5.47 -6.72 2.66
N ALA A 102 4.58 -5.74 2.47
CA ALA A 102 3.15 -5.89 2.75
C ALA A 102 2.54 -7.09 2.00
N LEU A 103 2.86 -7.23 0.70
CA LEU A 103 2.37 -8.32 -0.13
C LEU A 103 2.86 -9.68 0.34
N ALA A 104 4.13 -9.78 0.76
CA ALA A 104 4.74 -11.02 1.23
C ALA A 104 4.13 -11.53 2.55
N GLU A 105 3.62 -10.63 3.39
CA GLU A 105 2.91 -10.99 4.64
C GLU A 105 1.42 -11.25 4.39
N LEU A 106 0.82 -10.45 3.51
CA LEU A 106 -0.62 -10.48 3.24
C LEU A 106 -1.07 -11.72 2.46
N LEU A 107 -0.37 -12.04 1.37
CA LEU A 107 -0.80 -13.12 0.48
C LEU A 107 -0.86 -14.47 1.20
N PRO A 108 0.13 -14.87 2.04
CA PRO A 108 0.04 -16.09 2.83
C PRO A 108 -1.13 -16.07 3.81
N ALA A 109 -1.43 -14.91 4.39
CA ALA A 109 -2.56 -14.73 5.30
C ALA A 109 -3.92 -14.87 4.59
N LEU A 110 -3.97 -14.69 3.26
CA LEU A 110 -5.13 -14.95 2.40
C LEU A 110 -5.09 -16.34 1.73
N GLY A 111 -4.17 -17.22 2.13
CA GLY A 111 -4.03 -18.57 1.58
C GLY A 111 -3.31 -18.64 0.23
N VAL A 112 -2.65 -17.56 -0.20
CA VAL A 112 -1.81 -17.51 -1.40
C VAL A 112 -0.36 -17.69 -0.99
N SER A 113 0.32 -18.74 -1.49
CA SER A 113 1.72 -18.96 -1.15
C SER A 113 2.59 -17.84 -1.73
N ALA A 114 3.20 -17.04 -0.87
CA ALA A 114 4.10 -15.97 -1.27
C ALA A 114 5.30 -15.83 -0.33
N THR A 115 6.40 -15.28 -0.84
CA THR A 115 7.60 -15.02 -0.06
C THR A 115 8.46 -13.93 -0.69
N ARG A 116 9.42 -13.38 0.07
CA ARG A 116 10.54 -12.59 -0.44
C ARG A 116 11.83 -13.31 -0.08
N ALA A 117 12.70 -13.50 -1.06
CA ALA A 117 14.03 -14.05 -0.81
C ALA A 117 14.94 -13.02 -0.11
N ASP A 118 14.78 -11.74 -0.46
CA ASP A 118 15.59 -10.63 0.04
C ASP A 118 14.69 -9.45 0.44
N ALA A 119 15.17 -8.61 1.37
CA ALA A 119 14.46 -7.43 1.86
C ALA A 119 14.24 -6.34 0.79
N ASP A 120 14.96 -6.42 -0.34
CA ASP A 120 14.85 -5.51 -1.49
C ASP A 120 14.40 -6.26 -2.77
N GLY A 121 14.06 -7.55 -2.66
CA GLY A 121 13.68 -8.41 -3.78
C GLY A 121 12.17 -8.41 -4.05
N PRO A 122 11.69 -8.82 -5.23
CA PRO A 122 10.26 -8.84 -5.50
C PRO A 122 9.53 -9.94 -4.70
N THR A 123 8.21 -9.83 -4.56
CA THR A 123 7.39 -10.86 -3.92
C THR A 123 7.17 -12.02 -4.90
N LEU A 124 7.63 -13.22 -4.54
CA LEU A 124 7.46 -14.45 -5.31
C LEU A 124 6.16 -15.14 -4.89
N VAL A 125 5.41 -15.67 -5.85
CA VAL A 125 4.11 -16.30 -5.63
C VAL A 125 4.03 -17.67 -6.30
N GLY A 126 3.53 -18.64 -5.54
CA GLY A 126 3.45 -20.04 -5.90
C GLY A 126 2.04 -20.61 -5.81
N PRO A 127 1.76 -21.75 -6.47
CA PRO A 127 0.44 -22.39 -6.46
C PRO A 127 -0.01 -22.85 -5.05
N GLY A 128 0.92 -22.93 -4.10
CA GLY A 128 0.72 -23.32 -2.71
C GLY A 128 0.62 -24.84 -2.52
N SER A 129 1.32 -25.37 -1.53
CA SER A 129 0.93 -26.63 -0.87
C SER A 129 -0.20 -26.32 0.10
N SER A 130 -1.30 -27.04 -0.03
CA SER A 130 -2.50 -26.96 0.80
C SER A 130 -2.24 -27.34 2.27
N ASP A 131 -1.45 -26.55 3.01
CA ASP A 131 -1.23 -26.71 4.46
C ASP A 131 -1.33 -25.38 5.23
N ALA A 132 -2.09 -24.42 4.69
CA ALA A 132 -2.70 -23.38 5.52
C ALA A 132 -4.04 -23.94 6.05
N PRO A 133 -4.36 -23.80 7.35
CA PRO A 133 -5.60 -24.34 7.88
C PRO A 133 -6.77 -23.71 7.14
N ALA A 134 -7.58 -24.55 6.50
CA ALA A 134 -8.84 -24.15 5.90
C ALA A 134 -9.76 -23.61 7.00
N GLY A 135 -9.77 -22.29 7.18
CA GLY A 135 -10.79 -21.56 7.92
C GLY A 135 -12.08 -21.53 7.11
N ALA A 136 -12.66 -22.69 6.82
CA ALA A 136 -14.04 -22.80 6.36
C ALA A 136 -14.96 -22.51 7.55
N GLY A 137 -15.49 -21.29 7.61
CA GLY A 137 -16.43 -20.86 8.64
C GLY A 137 -17.50 -19.98 8.04
N ALA A 138 -18.55 -20.59 7.53
CA ALA A 138 -19.78 -19.93 7.17
C ALA A 138 -20.35 -19.15 8.36
N GLY A 139 -20.73 -17.89 8.12
CA GLY A 139 -21.76 -17.17 8.86
C GLY A 139 -21.43 -16.80 10.31
N SER A 140 -21.13 -15.53 10.54
CA SER A 140 -21.90 -14.70 11.47
C SER A 140 -21.49 -13.23 11.30
N SER A 141 -22.45 -12.43 10.85
CA SER A 141 -22.38 -10.98 10.87
C SER A 141 -22.32 -10.51 12.33
N PRO A 142 -21.30 -9.75 12.78
CA PRO A 142 -21.43 -8.95 13.97
C PRO A 142 -22.03 -7.59 13.57
N ALA A 143 -23.17 -7.29 14.20
CA ALA A 143 -23.89 -6.04 14.08
C ALA A 143 -22.95 -4.82 14.20
N GLY A 144 -23.13 -3.88 13.26
CA GLY A 144 -22.50 -2.57 13.34
C GLY A 144 -22.90 -1.88 14.64
N SER A 145 -21.90 -1.58 15.47
CA SER A 145 -22.03 -0.52 16.46
C SER A 145 -21.83 0.81 15.73
N ALA A 146 -22.92 1.33 15.19
CA ALA A 146 -23.00 2.72 14.79
C ALA A 146 -23.02 3.57 16.07
N ALA A 147 -21.83 3.98 16.51
CA ALA A 147 -21.73 5.11 17.42
C ALA A 147 -22.17 6.36 16.63
N ALA A 148 -23.42 6.76 16.82
CA ALA A 148 -23.94 8.05 16.40
C ALA A 148 -23.28 9.15 17.27
N GLY A 149 -22.02 9.47 16.96
CA GLY A 149 -21.41 10.72 17.36
C GLY A 149 -21.78 11.77 16.32
N GLY A 150 -22.41 12.87 16.73
CA GLY A 150 -22.73 13.98 15.85
C GLY A 150 -21.47 14.41 15.08
N GLU A 151 -21.58 14.38 13.75
CA GLU A 151 -20.53 14.77 12.82
C GLU A 151 -20.32 16.27 12.98
N ILE A 152 -19.44 16.65 13.90
CA ILE A 152 -18.79 17.96 13.82
C ILE A 152 -17.89 17.82 12.61
N GLU A 153 -18.33 18.34 11.47
CA GLU A 153 -17.53 18.44 10.26
C GLU A 153 -16.38 19.42 10.56
N ILE A 154 -15.31 18.89 11.15
CA ILE A 154 -14.09 19.65 11.36
C ILE A 154 -13.43 19.75 9.99
N GLU A 155 -13.45 20.96 9.44
CA GLU A 155 -12.90 21.23 8.11
C GLU A 155 -11.38 20.96 8.12
N VAL A 156 -10.94 20.04 7.28
CA VAL A 156 -9.52 19.72 7.10
C VAL A 156 -8.85 20.90 6.40
N HIS A 157 -7.72 21.37 6.94
CA HIS A 157 -6.95 22.43 6.29
C HIS A 157 -6.60 22.05 4.83
N PRO A 158 -6.97 22.87 3.83
CA PRO A 158 -6.96 22.48 2.43
C PRO A 158 -5.55 22.19 1.90
N ALA A 159 -4.52 22.85 2.44
CA ALA A 159 -3.13 22.64 2.03
C ALA A 159 -2.62 21.25 2.42
N VAL A 160 -2.90 20.80 3.65
CA VAL A 160 -2.49 19.47 4.16
C VAL A 160 -3.28 18.39 3.45
N ALA A 161 -4.60 18.57 3.28
CA ALA A 161 -5.42 17.65 2.49
C ALA A 161 -4.89 17.50 1.05
N ALA A 162 -4.55 18.62 0.39
CA ALA A 162 -3.97 18.58 -0.95
C ALA A 162 -2.60 17.88 -0.98
N ALA A 163 -1.78 18.07 0.05
CA ALA A 163 -0.48 17.40 0.16
C ALA A 163 -0.62 15.89 0.37
N VAL A 164 -1.53 15.44 1.24
CA VAL A 164 -1.85 14.01 1.43
C VAL A 164 -2.34 13.39 0.12
N ARG A 165 -3.26 14.05 -0.58
CA ARG A 165 -3.75 13.58 -1.90
C ARG A 165 -2.61 13.46 -2.92
N ARG A 166 -1.70 14.43 -2.97
CA ARG A 166 -0.53 14.39 -3.85
C ARG A 166 0.43 13.26 -3.47
N GLY A 167 0.71 13.06 -2.18
CA GLY A 167 1.60 12.00 -1.70
C GLY A 167 1.05 10.60 -1.98
N ALA A 168 -0.24 10.37 -1.70
CA ALA A 168 -0.91 9.12 -2.06
C ALA A 168 -0.88 8.86 -3.58
N ALA A 169 -1.18 9.91 -4.38
CA ALA A 169 -1.10 9.81 -5.83
C ALA A 169 0.33 9.50 -6.33
N LEU A 170 1.37 10.04 -5.68
CA LEU A 170 2.77 9.75 -6.03
C LEU A 170 3.14 8.29 -5.75
N ALA A 171 2.72 7.78 -4.59
CA ALA A 171 2.91 6.39 -4.19
C ALA A 171 2.11 5.39 -5.04
N GLY A 172 1.10 5.86 -5.80
CA GLY A 172 0.20 4.99 -6.55
C GLY A 172 -0.94 4.41 -5.71
N LEU A 173 -1.23 5.00 -4.55
CA LEU A 173 -2.24 4.51 -3.62
C LEU A 173 -3.61 5.15 -3.89
N PRO A 174 -4.71 4.36 -3.87
CA PRO A 174 -6.05 4.89 -4.04
C PRO A 174 -6.47 5.71 -2.82
N LEU A 175 -7.26 6.76 -3.05
CA LEU A 175 -7.94 7.51 -2.00
C LEU A 175 -9.32 6.91 -1.74
N ALA A 176 -9.69 6.78 -0.48
CA ALA A 176 -11.06 6.45 -0.11
C ALA A 176 -11.99 7.60 -0.53
N ARG A 177 -13.03 7.30 -1.31
CA ARG A 177 -14.07 8.25 -1.73
C ARG A 177 -15.24 8.31 -0.74
N GLY A 178 -15.28 7.40 0.23
CA GLY A 178 -16.28 7.37 1.29
C GLY A 178 -16.01 6.26 2.31
N PRO A 179 -16.84 6.16 3.36
CA PRO A 179 -16.60 5.30 4.52
C PRO A 179 -16.69 3.79 4.25
N ARG A 180 -16.95 3.36 3.01
CA ARG A 180 -16.96 1.94 2.60
C ARG A 180 -16.03 1.62 1.44
N THR A 181 -15.28 2.61 0.97
CA THR A 181 -14.34 2.43 -0.14
C THR A 181 -12.95 2.19 0.40
N SER A 182 -12.25 1.20 -0.14
CA SER A 182 -10.87 0.94 0.22
C SER A 182 -9.95 2.06 -0.27
N GLY A 183 -8.90 2.37 0.50
CA GLY A 183 -7.91 3.37 0.15
C GLY A 183 -7.42 4.18 1.35
N VAL A 184 -6.60 5.17 1.07
CA VAL A 184 -6.16 6.16 2.06
C VAL A 184 -7.36 7.04 2.43
N ALA A 185 -7.80 6.92 3.67
CA ALA A 185 -8.79 7.79 4.29
C ALA A 185 -8.07 8.83 5.15
N PHE A 186 -8.62 10.03 5.22
CA PHE A 186 -8.09 11.06 6.10
C PHE A 186 -9.22 11.91 6.69
N ALA A 187 -9.05 12.30 7.94
CA ALA A 187 -10.00 13.07 8.73
C ALA A 187 -9.27 14.19 9.47
N ALA A 188 -9.96 15.28 9.77
CA ALA A 188 -9.39 16.32 10.62
C ALA A 188 -9.24 15.75 12.04
N CYS A 189 -8.07 15.96 12.65
CA CYS A 189 -7.91 15.68 14.07
C CYS A 189 -8.62 16.78 14.85
N GLY A 190 -9.65 16.43 15.61
CA GLY A 190 -10.24 17.37 16.58
C GLY A 190 -9.24 17.69 17.69
N PRO A 191 -9.38 18.84 18.39
CA PRO A 191 -8.59 19.10 19.58
C PRO A 191 -8.82 17.97 20.57
N ALA A 192 -7.75 17.29 21.00
CA ALA A 192 -7.83 16.11 21.84
C ALA A 192 -8.67 16.41 23.09
N ALA A 193 -9.78 15.68 23.26
CA ALA A 193 -10.59 15.72 24.48
C ALA A 193 -9.76 15.14 25.63
N GLY A 194 -8.98 15.99 26.29
CA GLY A 194 -8.05 15.57 27.35
C GLY A 194 -7.21 16.70 27.94
N THR A 195 -7.06 17.83 27.25
CA THR A 195 -6.56 19.06 27.90
C THR A 195 -7.71 19.76 28.62
N THR A 196 -8.20 19.14 29.69
CA THR A 196 -8.90 19.86 30.76
C THR A 196 -7.87 20.69 31.53
N ASP A 197 -7.42 21.76 30.89
CA ASP A 197 -6.94 22.98 31.53
C ASP A 197 -7.14 24.09 30.50
N GLY A 198 -8.14 24.93 30.77
CA GLY A 198 -8.45 26.07 29.93
C GLY A 198 -7.31 27.08 29.89
N GLN A 199 -7.30 27.85 28.80
CA GLN A 199 -6.48 29.04 28.58
C GLN A 199 -4.96 28.83 28.44
N ALA A 200 -4.49 28.77 27.19
CA ALA A 200 -3.58 29.76 26.58
C ALA A 200 -2.74 29.14 25.43
N ALA A 201 -3.33 28.98 24.25
CA ALA A 201 -2.55 28.85 23.00
C ALA A 201 -3.28 29.44 21.77
N ALA A 202 -4.19 30.41 21.99
CA ALA A 202 -4.71 31.27 20.93
C ALA A 202 -4.06 32.66 21.00
N ALA A 203 -2.74 32.68 21.21
CA ALA A 203 -1.92 33.87 21.08
C ALA A 203 -0.83 33.57 20.04
N ASP A 204 -1.06 34.06 18.82
CA ASP A 204 -0.08 34.24 17.75
C ASP A 204 0.68 33.02 17.21
N GLY A 205 0.08 31.83 17.25
CA GLY A 205 0.62 30.65 16.57
C GLY A 205 -0.48 29.92 15.81
N GLU A 206 -0.40 29.90 14.48
CA GLU A 206 -1.20 29.04 13.61
C GLU A 206 -1.01 27.59 14.07
N ALA A 207 -1.99 27.03 14.78
CA ALA A 207 -1.93 25.65 15.24
C ALA A 207 -1.80 24.77 14.01
N ALA A 208 -0.64 24.12 13.85
CA ALA A 208 -0.33 23.31 12.68
C ALA A 208 -1.48 22.32 12.46
N ALA A 209 -2.13 22.42 11.31
CA ALA A 209 -3.30 21.60 11.01
C ALA A 209 -2.90 20.13 10.96
N VAL A 210 -3.27 19.37 11.99
CA VAL A 210 -3.02 17.92 12.08
C VAL A 210 -4.14 17.18 11.36
N VAL A 211 -3.76 16.28 10.45
CA VAL A 211 -4.67 15.40 9.74
C VAL A 211 -4.37 13.95 10.13
N ASP A 212 -5.41 13.23 10.52
CA ASP A 212 -5.34 11.79 10.74
C ASP A 212 -5.42 11.10 9.38
N VAL A 213 -4.41 10.28 9.06
CA VAL A 213 -4.35 9.48 7.84
C VAL A 213 -4.31 8.01 8.21
N ALA A 214 -5.18 7.21 7.60
CA ALA A 214 -5.24 5.77 7.81
C ALA A 214 -5.54 5.02 6.51
N TRP A 215 -5.10 3.77 6.44
CA TRP A 215 -5.53 2.84 5.39
C TRP A 215 -6.88 2.24 5.75
N GLN A 216 -7.83 2.39 4.85
CA GLN A 216 -9.12 1.74 4.93
C GLN A 216 -9.12 0.48 4.05
N PRO A 217 -9.14 -0.75 4.63
CA PRO A 217 -9.25 -1.97 3.84
C PRO A 217 -10.64 -2.08 3.19
N SER A 218 -10.79 -2.99 2.23
CA SER A 218 -12.11 -3.31 1.67
C SER A 218 -13.04 -3.84 2.76
N HIS A 219 -14.33 -3.50 2.66
CA HIS A 219 -15.37 -4.07 3.51
C HIS A 219 -15.57 -5.59 3.29
N GLN A 220 -15.02 -6.12 2.20
CA GLN A 220 -15.06 -7.55 1.87
C GLN A 220 -13.95 -8.33 2.57
N LEU A 221 -12.94 -7.65 3.12
CA LEU A 221 -11.86 -8.31 3.85
C LEU A 221 -12.44 -9.08 5.05
N PRO A 222 -12.10 -10.37 5.21
CA PRO A 222 -12.50 -11.13 6.39
C PRO A 222 -12.07 -10.39 7.65
N GLY A 223 -12.96 -10.30 8.64
CA GLY A 223 -12.70 -9.64 9.92
C GLY A 223 -11.70 -10.36 10.83
N GLU A 224 -10.93 -11.31 10.30
CA GLU A 224 -9.90 -11.99 11.07
C GLU A 224 -8.82 -10.98 11.49
N PRO A 225 -8.59 -10.80 12.80
CA PRO A 225 -7.85 -9.65 13.33
C PRO A 225 -6.38 -9.63 12.91
N LEU A 226 -5.79 -10.78 12.59
CA LEU A 226 -4.36 -10.88 12.22
C LEU A 226 -4.10 -10.37 10.81
N VAL A 227 -4.91 -10.79 9.82
CA VAL A 227 -4.75 -10.38 8.42
C VAL A 227 -5.04 -8.89 8.25
N ALA A 228 -6.13 -8.42 8.85
CA ALA A 228 -6.50 -7.01 8.81
C ALA A 228 -5.45 -6.10 9.48
N THR A 229 -4.78 -6.57 10.53
CA THR A 229 -3.75 -5.79 11.23
C THR A 229 -2.45 -5.72 10.44
N ALA A 230 -1.97 -6.84 9.87
CA ALA A 230 -0.74 -6.84 9.06
C ALA A 230 -0.87 -5.93 7.83
N VAL A 231 -1.99 -6.04 7.09
CA VAL A 231 -2.28 -5.15 5.95
C VAL A 231 -2.31 -3.70 6.38
N ARG A 232 -3.03 -3.41 7.46
CA ARG A 232 -3.16 -2.04 7.95
C ARG A 232 -1.81 -1.46 8.32
N GLU A 233 -0.98 -2.15 9.12
CA GLU A 233 0.35 -1.67 9.54
C GLU A 233 1.31 -1.49 8.36
N ALA A 234 1.31 -2.42 7.39
CA ALA A 234 2.20 -2.32 6.24
C ALA A 234 1.80 -1.18 5.30
N MET A 235 0.49 -1.00 5.06
CA MET A 235 -0.05 0.14 4.29
C MET A 235 0.20 1.47 4.99
N HIS A 236 0.04 1.48 6.31
CA HIS A 236 0.37 2.58 7.18
C HIS A 236 1.84 3.01 7.06
N HIS A 237 2.75 2.05 7.07
CA HIS A 237 4.17 2.30 6.85
C HIS A 237 4.45 2.87 5.45
N ALA A 238 3.84 2.30 4.40
CA ALA A 238 4.00 2.76 3.03
C ALA A 238 3.48 4.20 2.83
N VAL A 239 2.28 4.50 3.37
CA VAL A 239 1.69 5.85 3.35
C VAL A 239 2.58 6.82 4.12
N GLY A 240 3.00 6.48 5.34
CA GLY A 240 3.87 7.34 6.15
C GLY A 240 5.18 7.69 5.45
N THR A 241 5.83 6.70 4.85
CA THR A 241 7.05 6.91 4.07
C THR A 241 6.82 7.83 2.87
N ALA A 242 5.76 7.58 2.08
CA ALA A 242 5.46 8.39 0.92
C ALA A 242 5.20 9.86 1.29
N LEU A 243 4.47 10.10 2.38
CA LEU A 243 4.18 11.45 2.87
C LEU A 243 5.44 12.14 3.42
N ALA A 244 6.26 11.44 4.21
CA ALA A 244 7.53 11.96 4.70
C ALA A 244 8.48 12.35 3.56
N ALA A 245 8.54 11.54 2.51
CA ALA A 245 9.29 11.85 1.30
C ALA A 245 8.77 13.07 0.52
N CYS A 246 7.48 13.39 0.64
CA CYS A 246 6.90 14.60 0.07
C CYS A 246 7.15 15.84 0.94
N GLY A 247 7.97 15.72 2.00
CA GLY A 247 8.28 16.81 2.92
C GLY A 247 7.18 17.08 3.94
N LEU A 248 6.30 16.10 4.22
CA LEU A 248 5.34 16.22 5.31
C LEU A 248 5.91 15.65 6.60
N ARG A 249 5.58 16.27 7.74
CA ARG A 249 5.91 15.69 9.05
C ARG A 249 4.86 14.63 9.37
N THR A 250 5.32 13.44 9.70
CA THR A 250 4.46 12.31 10.02
C THR A 250 4.81 11.73 11.39
N SER A 251 3.81 11.52 12.25
CA SER A 251 4.00 10.85 13.54
C SER A 251 2.92 9.80 13.80
N TRP A 252 3.33 8.66 14.35
CA TRP A 252 2.39 7.59 14.71
C TRP A 252 1.61 7.92 15.97
N HIS A 253 0.30 7.74 15.92
CA HIS A 253 -0.59 7.89 17.06
C HIS A 253 -1.36 6.58 17.29
N ARG A 254 -1.33 6.09 18.54
CA ARG A 254 -1.96 4.82 18.95
C ARG A 254 -2.81 5.04 20.20
N PRO A 255 -4.03 5.58 20.07
CA PRO A 255 -4.94 5.73 21.20
C PRO A 255 -5.39 4.37 21.74
N ALA A 256 -5.78 4.32 23.02
CA ALA A 256 -6.28 3.09 23.63
C ALA A 256 -7.60 2.59 22.99
N ASP A 257 -8.44 3.52 22.53
CA ASP A 257 -9.83 3.23 22.12
C ASP A 257 -10.07 3.29 20.60
N SER A 258 -9.02 3.40 19.78
CA SER A 258 -9.16 3.47 18.32
C SER A 258 -8.00 2.82 17.56
N ALA A 259 -8.18 2.61 16.26
CA ALA A 259 -7.12 2.06 15.43
C ALA A 259 -5.92 3.03 15.33
N PRO A 260 -4.68 2.50 15.22
CA PRO A 260 -3.50 3.31 14.93
C PRO A 260 -3.73 4.19 13.71
N HIS A 261 -3.29 5.44 13.76
CA HIS A 261 -3.36 6.38 12.64
C HIS A 261 -2.11 7.25 12.59
N LEU A 262 -1.88 7.85 11.43
CA LEU A 262 -0.76 8.72 11.17
C LEU A 262 -1.20 10.18 11.29
N HIS A 263 -0.56 10.93 12.18
CA HIS A 263 -0.68 12.39 12.22
C HIS A 263 0.21 12.99 11.15
N VAL A 264 -0.36 13.86 10.33
CA VAL A 264 0.33 14.56 9.26
C VAL A 264 0.17 16.06 9.47
N THR A 265 1.30 16.78 9.48
CA THR A 265 1.32 18.24 9.59
C THR A 265 2.15 18.87 8.48
N ASP A 266 1.80 20.11 8.13
CA ASP A 266 2.63 20.96 7.27
C ASP A 266 3.86 21.46 8.04
N HIS A 267 4.86 21.92 7.30
CA HIS A 267 6.10 22.47 7.85
C HIS A 267 5.95 23.88 8.43
#